data_AF-A0A7V9HIF3-F1
#
_entry.id   AF-A0A7V9HIF3-F1
#
_cell.length_a   1.000
_cell.length_b   1.000
_cell.length_c   1.000
_cell.angle_alpha   90.00
_cell.angle_beta   90.00
_cell.angle_gamma   90.00
#
_symmetry.space_group_name_H-M   'P 1'
#
loop_
_entity.id
_entity.type
_entity.pdbx_description
1 polymer ?
#
loop_
_entity_poly.entity_id
_entity_poly.type
_entity_poly.pdbx_seq_one_letter_code
_entity_poly.pdbx_strand_id
1 'polypeptide(L)'
;AADLGARLAKRRIPIKPALLDQKVVAGLGNIYVDEALHRSRLHPLRPANSLSADELTRLHEAIGWSLERGIEQGGAKIIHGRAYPVDGFPRVHGRQHEPCLTCRGAIIKTRVGARGTYLCPVCQPAPLS
;
A
#
# COMPACT_ATOMS: atom_id res chain seq x y z
N ALA A 1 -9.88 -10.41 -8.19
CA ALA A 1 -10.70 -9.38 -7.49
C ALA A 1 -11.81 -9.97 -6.61
N ALA A 2 -12.68 -10.85 -7.10
CA ALA A 2 -13.84 -11.36 -6.34
C ALA A 2 -13.47 -12.02 -4.99
N ASP A 3 -12.44 -12.87 -4.94
CA ASP A 3 -11.97 -13.49 -3.69
C ASP A 3 -11.41 -12.47 -2.69
N LEU A 4 -10.60 -11.50 -3.16
CA LEU A 4 -10.08 -10.41 -2.33
C LEU A 4 -11.22 -9.60 -1.70
N GLY A 5 -12.24 -9.25 -2.50
CA GLY A 5 -13.43 -8.55 -2.03
C GLY A 5 -14.15 -9.30 -0.91
N ALA A 6 -14.38 -10.61 -1.09
CA ALA A 6 -15.04 -11.45 -0.07
C ALA A 6 -14.26 -11.52 1.24
N ARG A 7 -12.93 -11.59 1.18
CA ARG A 7 -12.05 -11.59 2.37
C ARG A 7 -12.06 -10.25 3.10
N LEU A 8 -12.12 -9.13 2.36
CA LEU A 8 -12.12 -7.78 2.92
C LEU A 8 -13.50 -7.34 3.43
N ALA A 9 -14.60 -7.81 2.83
CA ALA A 9 -15.97 -7.44 3.21
C ALA A 9 -16.30 -7.73 4.69
N LYS A 10 -15.63 -8.73 5.28
CA LYS A 10 -15.80 -9.11 6.70
C LYS A 10 -14.95 -8.29 7.67
N ARG A 11 -14.13 -7.35 7.17
CA ARG A 11 -13.10 -6.64 7.95
C ARG A 11 -13.46 -5.15 8.07
N ARG A 12 -13.92 -4.74 9.25
CA ARG A 12 -14.21 -3.32 9.57
C ARG A 12 -12.95 -2.50 9.92
N ILE A 13 -11.82 -3.16 10.05
CA ILE A 13 -10.53 -2.52 10.32
C ILE A 13 -10.03 -1.75 9.08
N PRO A 14 -9.05 -0.85 9.24
CA PRO A 14 -8.42 -0.19 8.10
C PRO A 14 -7.83 -1.16 7.07
N ILE A 15 -7.77 -0.73 5.81
CA ILE A 15 -7.34 -1.57 4.68
C ILE A 15 -5.88 -2.02 4.82
N LYS A 16 -4.98 -1.16 5.31
CA LYS A 16 -3.57 -1.52 5.49
C LYS A 16 -3.37 -2.73 6.44
N PRO A 17 -3.85 -2.72 7.69
CA PRO A 17 -3.72 -3.87 8.57
C PRO A 17 -4.49 -5.09 8.06
N ALA A 18 -5.60 -4.91 7.34
CA ALA A 18 -6.29 -6.03 6.69
C ALA A 18 -5.42 -6.71 5.62
N LEU A 19 -4.70 -5.95 4.80
CA LEU A 19 -3.80 -6.50 3.78
C LEU A 19 -2.51 -7.11 4.35
N LEU A 20 -2.10 -6.70 5.55
CA LEU A 20 -0.96 -7.28 6.25
C LEU A 20 -1.29 -8.60 6.96
N ASP A 21 -2.57 -8.90 7.17
CA ASP A 21 -3.01 -10.20 7.67
C ASP A 21 -2.74 -11.26 6.60
N GLN A 22 -1.83 -12.18 6.90
CA GLN A 22 -1.41 -13.24 5.97
C GLN A 22 -2.56 -14.19 5.59
N LYS A 23 -3.69 -14.17 6.33
CA LYS A 23 -4.91 -14.89 5.95
C LYS A 23 -5.67 -14.21 4.80
N VAL A 24 -5.42 -12.93 4.54
CA VAL A 24 -6.05 -12.18 3.45
C VAL A 24 -5.24 -12.36 2.17
N VAL A 25 -3.97 -11.94 2.18
CA VAL A 25 -3.03 -12.17 1.08
C VAL A 25 -1.67 -12.57 1.67
N ALA A 26 -1.20 -13.78 1.36
CA ALA A 26 0.10 -14.25 1.81
C ALA A 26 1.23 -13.53 1.07
N GLY A 27 2.34 -13.26 1.76
CA GLY A 27 3.52 -12.61 1.16
C GLY A 27 3.45 -11.08 1.10
N LEU A 28 2.32 -10.48 1.46
CA LEU A 28 2.18 -9.02 1.53
C LEU A 28 2.87 -8.46 2.78
N GLY A 29 4.04 -7.86 2.57
CA GLY A 29 4.81 -7.11 3.56
C GLY A 29 4.49 -5.61 3.57
N ASN A 30 5.05 -4.89 4.55
CA ASN A 30 4.77 -3.47 4.75
C ASN A 30 5.11 -2.57 3.55
N ILE A 31 6.20 -2.89 2.86
CA ILE A 31 6.62 -2.19 1.64
C ILE A 31 5.56 -2.38 0.56
N TYR A 32 5.26 -3.63 0.24
CA TYR A 32 4.33 -3.97 -0.83
C TYR A 32 2.94 -3.40 -0.61
N VAL A 33 2.48 -3.36 0.65
CA VAL A 33 1.19 -2.75 1.02
C VAL A 33 1.19 -1.24 0.83
N ASP A 34 2.25 -0.52 1.23
CA ASP A 34 2.34 0.93 0.99
C ASP A 34 2.30 1.25 -0.51
N GLU A 35 3.06 0.49 -1.29
CA GLU A 35 3.14 0.66 -2.75
C GLU A 35 1.82 0.31 -3.45
N ALA A 36 1.17 -0.79 -3.04
CA ALA A 36 -0.12 -1.20 -3.59
C ALA A 36 -1.22 -0.17 -3.28
N LEU A 37 -1.29 0.32 -2.04
CA LEU A 37 -2.27 1.33 -1.63
C LEU A 37 -2.05 2.67 -2.33
N HIS A 38 -0.79 3.08 -2.53
CA HIS A 38 -0.49 4.27 -3.31
C HIS A 38 -0.90 4.10 -4.78
N ARG A 39 -0.56 2.98 -5.40
CA ARG A 39 -0.92 2.69 -6.80
C ARG A 39 -2.43 2.59 -7.00
N SER A 40 -3.17 2.02 -6.04
CA SER A 40 -4.63 1.93 -6.09
C SER A 40 -5.34 3.22 -5.64
N ARG A 41 -4.58 4.25 -5.22
CA ARG A 41 -5.08 5.53 -4.70
C ARG A 41 -5.98 5.38 -3.47
N LEU A 42 -5.70 4.38 -2.62
CA LEU A 42 -6.45 4.13 -1.39
C LEU A 42 -5.68 4.65 -0.18
N HIS A 43 -6.38 5.38 0.69
CA HIS A 43 -5.79 5.79 1.96
C HIS A 43 -5.63 4.59 2.90
N PRO A 44 -4.48 4.44 3.60
CA PRO A 44 -4.23 3.31 4.51
C PRO A 44 -5.27 3.13 5.64
N LEU A 45 -5.94 4.22 6.02
CA LEU A 45 -7.01 4.22 7.04
C LEU A 45 -8.42 3.91 6.50
N ARG A 46 -8.61 3.79 5.18
CA ARG A 46 -9.93 3.46 4.58
C ARG A 46 -10.43 2.12 5.15
N PRO A 47 -11.67 2.01 5.68
CA PRO A 47 -12.19 0.73 6.15
C PRO A 47 -12.20 -0.33 5.04
N ALA A 48 -11.69 -1.53 5.33
CA ALA A 48 -11.45 -2.53 4.31
C ALA A 48 -12.75 -3.05 3.66
N ASN A 49 -13.83 -3.08 4.43
CA ASN A 49 -15.18 -3.47 3.98
C ASN A 49 -15.94 -2.36 3.23
N SER A 50 -15.33 -1.21 2.98
CA SER A 50 -16.00 -0.05 2.35
C SER A 50 -15.57 0.22 0.91
N LEU A 51 -14.73 -0.66 0.34
CA LEU A 51 -14.22 -0.51 -1.02
C LEU A 51 -15.29 -0.87 -2.06
N SER A 52 -15.41 -0.04 -3.09
CA SER A 52 -16.24 -0.34 -4.26
C SER A 52 -15.65 -1.47 -5.11
N ALA A 53 -16.42 -2.02 -6.04
CA ALA A 53 -15.95 -3.04 -6.98
C ALA A 53 -14.75 -2.54 -7.82
N ASP A 54 -14.79 -1.28 -8.25
CA ASP A 54 -13.70 -0.65 -9.01
C ASP A 54 -12.44 -0.46 -8.15
N GLU A 55 -12.61 -0.04 -6.89
CA GLU A 55 -11.51 0.08 -5.94
C GLU A 55 -10.85 -1.28 -5.66
N LEU A 56 -11.66 -2.33 -5.49
CA LEU A 56 -11.17 -3.70 -5.29
C LEU A 56 -10.39 -4.21 -6.51
N THR A 57 -10.85 -3.88 -7.73
CA THR A 57 -10.16 -4.25 -8.97
C THR A 57 -8.82 -3.56 -9.06
N ARG A 58 -8.77 -2.23 -8.88
CA ARG A 58 -7.52 -1.46 -8.87
C ARG A 58 -6.56 -1.93 -7.78
N LEU A 59 -7.08 -2.26 -6.59
CA LEU A 59 -6.28 -2.76 -5.49
C LEU A 59 -5.69 -4.14 -5.82
N HIS A 60 -6.48 -5.05 -6.38
CA HIS A 60 -6.02 -6.38 -6.77
C HIS A 60 -4.87 -6.30 -7.79
N GLU A 61 -5.02 -5.48 -8.83
CA GLU A 61 -3.97 -5.24 -9.83
C GLU A 61 -2.73 -4.59 -9.21
N ALA A 62 -2.93 -3.62 -8.31
CA ALA A 62 -1.84 -2.94 -7.62
C ALA A 62 -1.04 -3.86 -6.69
N ILE A 63 -1.71 -4.83 -6.07
CA ILE A 63 -1.07 -5.87 -5.25
C ILE A 63 -0.17 -6.75 -6.12
N GLY A 64 -0.69 -7.25 -7.25
CA GLY A 64 0.09 -8.06 -8.20
C GLY A 64 1.33 -7.31 -8.69
N TRP A 65 1.14 -6.08 -9.17
CA TRP A 65 2.24 -5.21 -9.60
C TRP A 65 3.28 -4.99 -8.51
N SER A 66 2.86 -4.76 -7.27
CA SER A 66 3.77 -4.50 -6.15
C SER A 66 4.62 -5.73 -5.80
N LEU A 67 4.03 -6.93 -5.86
CA LEU A 67 4.74 -8.18 -5.64
C LEU A 67 5.71 -8.49 -6.79
N GLU A 68 5.26 -8.36 -8.04
CA GLU A 68 6.10 -8.56 -9.23
C GLU A 68 7.33 -7.65 -9.19
N ARG A 69 7.16 -6.36 -8.86
CA ARG A 69 8.29 -5.43 -8.70
C ARG A 69 9.23 -5.83 -7.58
N GLY A 70 8.69 -6.37 -6.49
CA GLY A 70 9.49 -6.98 -5.43
C GLY A 70 10.34 -8.14 -5.94
N ILE A 71 9.76 -9.02 -6.76
CA ILE A 71 10.45 -10.20 -7.30
C ILE A 71 11.50 -9.81 -8.35
N GLU A 72 11.15 -8.94 -9.31
CA GLU A 72 12.04 -8.45 -10.38
C GLU A 72 13.34 -7.85 -9.83
N GLN A 73 13.29 -7.23 -8.65
CA GLN A 73 14.43 -6.58 -8.02
C GLN A 73 15.21 -7.49 -7.04
N GLY A 74 14.82 -8.76 -6.91
CA GLY A 74 15.38 -9.67 -5.90
C GLY A 74 14.96 -9.30 -4.47
N GLY A 75 13.85 -8.59 -4.33
CA GLY A 75 13.37 -7.95 -3.10
C GLY A 75 13.61 -6.44 -3.10
N ALA A 76 12.97 -5.73 -2.16
CA ALA A 76 13.35 -4.36 -1.89
C ALA A 76 14.77 -4.31 -1.31
N LYS A 77 15.65 -3.47 -1.86
CA LYS A 77 17.00 -3.30 -1.30
C LYS A 77 16.91 -2.65 0.08
N ILE A 78 17.15 -3.44 1.14
CA ILE A 78 17.13 -2.96 2.51
C ILE A 78 18.55 -2.69 2.99
N ILE A 79 18.87 -1.45 3.38
CA ILE A 79 20.14 -1.09 4.03
C ILE A 79 19.80 -0.45 5.38
N HIS A 80 20.36 -0.97 6.47
CA HIS A 80 20.07 -0.51 7.84
C HIS A 80 18.56 -0.39 8.17
N GLY A 81 17.76 -1.37 7.70
CA GLY A 81 16.31 -1.41 7.94
C GLY A 81 15.48 -0.39 7.15
N ARG A 82 16.09 0.31 6.18
CA ARG A 82 15.40 1.23 5.26
C ARG A 82 15.41 0.67 3.85
N ALA A 83 14.28 0.79 3.16
CA ALA A 83 14.21 0.44 1.76
C ALA A 83 14.83 1.55 0.90
N TYR A 84 15.72 1.16 -0.01
CA TYR A 84 16.37 2.04 -0.97
C TYR A 84 15.77 1.80 -2.35
N PRO A 85 15.40 2.85 -3.09
CA PRO A 85 14.90 2.70 -4.43
C PRO A 85 15.95 2.10 -5.36
N VAL A 86 15.60 1.01 -6.05
CA VAL A 86 16.31 0.48 -7.22
C VAL A 86 15.35 0.60 -8.40
N ASP A 87 15.80 1.14 -9.53
CA ASP A 87 14.98 1.33 -10.74
C ASP A 87 13.58 1.95 -10.48
N GLY A 88 13.50 2.87 -9.52
CA GLY A 88 12.27 3.56 -9.16
C GLY A 88 11.29 2.80 -8.25
N PHE A 89 11.70 1.71 -7.60
CA PHE A 89 10.93 1.02 -6.55
C PHE A 89 11.77 0.82 -5.28
N PRO A 90 11.26 1.12 -4.07
CA PRO A 90 9.89 1.57 -3.77
C PRO A 90 9.62 3.03 -4.19
N ARG A 91 8.38 3.35 -4.56
CA ARG A 91 7.98 4.69 -5.03
C ARG A 91 7.52 5.60 -3.89
N VAL A 92 7.00 5.05 -2.80
CA VAL A 92 6.56 5.78 -1.61
C VAL A 92 7.22 5.29 -0.33
N HIS A 93 7.45 3.99 -0.18
CA HIS A 93 7.98 3.41 1.04
C HIS A 93 9.41 3.88 1.30
N GLY A 94 9.68 4.39 2.50
CA GLY A 94 11.00 4.91 2.87
C GLY A 94 11.27 6.34 2.43
N ARG A 95 10.42 6.94 1.59
CA ARG A 95 10.66 8.22 0.91
C ARG A 95 10.01 9.42 1.60
N GLN A 96 9.99 9.43 2.93
CA GLN A 96 9.40 10.54 3.69
C GLN A 96 10.07 11.88 3.32
N HIS A 97 9.26 12.92 3.15
CA HIS A 97 9.63 14.27 2.69
C HIS A 97 10.08 14.38 1.23
N GLU A 98 10.15 13.28 0.50
CA GLU A 98 10.41 13.32 -0.94
C GLU A 98 9.13 13.63 -1.73
N PRO A 99 9.24 14.24 -2.93
CA PRO A 99 8.09 14.47 -3.80
C PRO A 99 7.56 13.14 -4.34
N CYS A 100 6.24 12.98 -4.28
CA CYS A 100 5.52 11.88 -4.92
C CYS A 100 5.81 11.87 -6.43
N LEU A 101 6.16 10.69 -6.97
CA LEU A 101 6.45 10.53 -8.40
C LEU A 101 5.21 10.66 -9.30
N THR A 102 4.01 10.68 -8.71
CA THR A 102 2.75 10.81 -9.44
C THR A 102 2.28 12.26 -9.49
N CYS A 103 2.25 12.95 -8.34
CA CYS A 103 1.62 14.27 -8.22
C CYS A 103 2.52 15.35 -7.62
N ARG A 104 3.80 15.04 -7.33
CA ARG A 104 4.79 15.93 -6.71
C ARG A 104 4.52 16.36 -5.26
N GLY A 105 3.34 16.06 -4.70
CA GLY A 105 3.03 16.30 -3.28
C GLY A 105 3.98 15.54 -2.34
N ALA A 106 4.25 16.09 -1.17
CA ALA A 106 5.18 15.49 -0.21
C ALA A 106 4.68 14.14 0.32
N ILE A 107 5.54 13.12 0.30
CA ILE A 107 5.26 11.85 0.95
C ILE A 107 5.41 12.03 2.46
N ILE A 108 4.41 11.59 3.21
CA ILE A 108 4.43 11.62 4.68
C ILE A 108 4.62 10.22 5.24
N LYS A 109 5.12 10.16 6.47
CA LYS A 109 5.16 8.93 7.26
C LYS A 109 4.22 9.06 8.45
N THR A 110 3.27 8.15 8.53
CA THR A 110 2.37 7.99 9.68
C THR A 110 2.57 6.60 10.30
N ARG A 111 1.71 6.26 11.27
CA ARG A 111 1.63 4.94 11.88
C ARG A 111 0.19 4.42 11.73
N VAL A 112 0.05 3.20 11.22
CA VAL A 112 -1.23 2.49 11.16
C VAL A 112 -1.04 1.17 11.91
N GLY A 113 -1.73 1.00 13.04
CA GLY A 113 -1.42 -0.06 13.99
C GLY A 113 0.03 0.02 14.47
N ALA A 114 0.76 -1.10 14.45
CA ALA A 114 2.17 -1.16 14.83
C ALA A 114 3.15 -0.85 13.67
N ARG A 115 2.67 -0.48 12.47
CA ARG A 115 3.52 -0.37 11.27
C ARG A 115 3.66 1.07 10.80
N GLY A 116 4.92 1.50 10.61
CA GLY A 116 5.25 2.73 9.90
C GLY A 116 4.66 2.67 8.48
N THR A 117 4.02 3.75 8.06
CA THR A 117 3.20 3.79 6.85
C THR A 117 3.55 5.03 6.05
N TYR A 118 3.98 4.82 4.81
CA TYR A 118 4.30 5.90 3.88
C TYR A 118 3.13 6.08 2.92
N LEU A 119 2.70 7.33 2.73
CA LEU A 119 1.61 7.67 1.81
C LEU A 119 1.80 9.05 1.19
N CYS A 120 1.14 9.28 0.06
CA CYS A 120 0.99 10.61 -0.52
C CYS A 120 -0.42 11.15 -0.22
N PRO A 121 -0.58 12.21 0.59
CA PRO A 121 -1.92 12.73 0.96
C PRO A 121 -2.74 13.24 -0.23
N VAL A 122 -2.09 13.64 -1.31
CA VAL A 122 -2.75 14.12 -2.54
C VAL A 122 -3.27 12.93 -3.36
N CYS A 123 -2.47 11.88 -3.56
CA CYS A 123 -2.91 10.70 -4.31
C CYS A 123 -3.82 9.77 -3.49
N GLN A 124 -3.70 9.81 -2.17
CA GLN A 124 -4.44 8.98 -1.23
C GLN A 124 -5.14 9.91 -0.24
N PRO A 125 -6.25 10.56 -0.64
CA PRO A 125 -6.98 11.48 0.24
C PRO A 125 -7.54 10.72 1.45
N ALA A 126 -7.50 11.35 2.63
CA ALA A 126 -8.07 10.76 3.83
C ALA A 126 -9.56 10.43 3.63
N PRO A 127 -10.06 9.32 4.20
CA PRO A 127 -11.49 9.03 4.14
C PRO A 127 -12.28 10.17 4.80
N LEU A 128 -13.40 10.55 4.19
CA LEU A 128 -14.35 11.49 4.79
C LEU A 128 -14.86 10.87 6.10
N SER A 129 -14.81 11.67 7.18
CA SER A 129 -15.35 11.35 8.50
C SER A 129 -16.86 11.22 8.48
#